data_AF-A0A2N3D279-F1
#
_entry.id   AF-A0A2N3D279-F1
#
_cell.length_a   1.000
_cell.length_b   1.000
_cell.length_c   1.000
_cell.angle_alpha   90.00
_cell.angle_beta   90.00
_cell.angle_gamma   90.00
#
_symmetry.space_group_name_H-M   'P 1'
#
loop_
_entity.id
_entity.type
_entity.pdbx_description
1 polymer ?
#
loop_
_entity_poly.entity_id
_entity_poly.type
_entity_poly.pdbx_seq_one_letter_code
_entity_poly.pdbx_strand_id
1 'polypeptide(L)'
;MTFSLIGRLTAVIAAFALIAGCDDAPSSEHGHGGGEAAAEQEYERGPHRGRMLRNGDFALEITIFEDGVDPEFHVYAYRSEELVAPSDVGLEIELRRLAGKVDRFEFAPHEDYLRGDGVVTEPHSFDVRVRASEGTHEHEWTYQSYEGRTIISEEAARAGGIETEIAGPATVGHLVDLAGRVEIVPEGRSEIRGQYPGRIVEMRGALGQTVNKGQVLARIEASHSLREYSVQAPMDGVIVAKGANAGDVTGDRPMFVVADPTRLHAELFVYPGDAERVRAGQAVEVRNFAN
;
A
#
# COMPACT_ATOMS: atom_id res chain seq x y z
N MET A 1 32.20 25.42 44.46
CA MET A 1 32.62 24.84 45.76
C MET A 1 31.59 23.75 46.04
N THR A 2 31.84 22.44 45.99
CA THR A 2 32.98 21.61 46.43
C THR A 2 33.00 20.28 45.66
N PHE A 3 34.20 19.69 45.56
CA PHE A 3 34.57 18.39 44.94
C PHE A 3 34.27 17.18 45.84
N SER A 4 34.16 15.97 45.24
CA SER A 4 34.77 14.65 45.61
C SER A 4 33.91 13.54 44.98
N LEU A 5 34.32 12.67 44.04
CA LEU A 5 35.47 11.74 43.86
C LEU A 5 35.55 10.60 44.91
N ILE A 6 35.41 9.35 44.42
CA ILE A 6 35.95 8.02 44.82
C ILE A 6 35.19 7.00 43.92
N GLY A 7 35.75 6.06 43.13
CA GLY A 7 37.11 5.52 43.03
C GLY A 7 37.17 4.03 43.46
N ARG A 8 36.93 3.08 42.53
CA ARG A 8 37.33 1.65 42.60
C ARG A 8 37.57 1.20 41.15
N LEU A 9 38.79 1.05 40.62
CA LEU A 9 39.92 0.14 40.91
C LEU A 9 39.61 -1.35 40.65
N THR A 10 39.85 -1.79 39.40
CA THR A 10 40.34 -3.14 39.14
C THR A 10 41.23 -3.11 37.89
N ALA A 11 42.49 -3.49 38.09
CA ALA A 11 43.51 -3.65 37.06
C ALA A 11 43.56 -5.11 36.62
N VAL A 12 43.68 -5.38 35.32
CA VAL A 12 44.40 -6.57 34.81
C VAL A 12 45.23 -6.13 33.60
N ILE A 13 46.53 -6.36 33.74
CA ILE A 13 47.60 -6.17 32.77
C ILE A 13 47.70 -7.45 31.94
N ALA A 14 47.75 -7.33 30.61
CA ALA A 14 48.44 -8.27 29.74
C ALA A 14 48.86 -7.55 28.46
N ALA A 15 50.10 -7.08 28.46
CA ALA A 15 50.80 -6.66 27.25
C ALA A 15 51.65 -7.84 26.78
N PHE A 16 51.59 -8.18 25.50
CA PHE A 16 52.78 -8.54 24.74
C PHE A 16 52.58 -8.13 23.28
N ALA A 17 53.53 -7.32 22.82
CA ALA A 17 53.60 -6.71 21.51
C ALA A 17 54.53 -7.53 20.58
N LEU A 18 54.63 -7.00 19.36
CA LEU A 18 55.70 -7.07 18.35
C LEU A 18 55.46 -8.05 17.18
N ILE A 19 55.71 -7.72 15.91
CA ILE A 19 56.13 -6.50 15.18
C ILE A 19 55.86 -6.78 13.68
N ALA A 20 55.43 -5.72 12.98
CA ALA A 20 55.65 -5.30 11.58
C ALA A 20 55.68 -6.27 10.37
N GLY A 21 54.99 -5.79 9.32
CA GLY A 21 55.34 -6.00 7.92
C GLY A 21 54.36 -5.23 7.02
N CYS A 22 54.75 -4.04 6.55
CA CYS A 22 54.12 -3.35 5.42
C CYS A 22 54.68 -3.94 4.11
N ASP A 23 53.84 -4.20 3.11
CA ASP A 23 54.05 -3.68 1.74
C ASP A 23 52.89 -3.96 0.78
N ASP A 24 52.62 -2.93 -0.04
CA ASP A 24 52.03 -2.83 -1.39
C ASP A 24 50.67 -3.44 -1.82
N ALA A 25 49.96 -2.63 -2.62
CA ALA A 25 48.62 -2.74 -3.19
C ALA A 25 48.53 -3.63 -4.46
N PRO A 26 47.43 -3.57 -5.24
CA PRO A 26 46.03 -3.89 -4.97
C PRO A 26 45.63 -5.22 -5.65
N SER A 27 44.58 -5.91 -5.22
CA SER A 27 44.04 -7.04 -6.00
C SER A 27 42.52 -7.13 -6.01
N SER A 28 42.05 -7.46 -7.22
CA SER A 28 40.77 -8.01 -7.63
C SER A 28 39.53 -7.12 -7.58
N GLU A 29 39.06 -6.82 -8.80
CA GLU A 29 37.65 -6.74 -9.17
C GLU A 29 36.82 -7.80 -8.43
N HIS A 30 35.66 -7.41 -7.92
CA HIS A 30 34.59 -8.33 -7.55
C HIS A 30 33.41 -8.07 -8.48
N GLY A 31 33.32 -8.92 -9.50
CA GLY A 31 32.11 -9.12 -10.28
C GLY A 31 31.00 -9.67 -9.39
N HIS A 32 29.81 -9.09 -9.51
CA HIS A 32 28.59 -9.64 -8.97
C HIS A 32 28.00 -10.61 -10.00
N GLY A 33 28.35 -11.89 -9.89
CA GLY A 33 27.67 -12.98 -10.58
C GLY A 33 27.09 -13.92 -9.53
N GLY A 34 25.91 -13.57 -9.01
CA GLY A 34 25.14 -14.41 -8.10
C GLY A 34 23.99 -15.07 -8.84
N GLY A 35 24.28 -16.06 -9.68
CA GLY A 35 23.29 -17.00 -10.19
C GLY A 35 23.18 -18.17 -9.22
N GLU A 36 22.07 -18.26 -8.50
CA GLU A 36 21.74 -19.41 -7.67
C GLU A 36 21.62 -20.65 -8.56
N ALA A 37 22.50 -21.62 -8.36
CA ALA A 37 22.48 -22.88 -9.09
C ALA A 37 21.24 -23.69 -8.70
N ALA A 38 20.17 -23.55 -9.48
CA ALA A 38 19.10 -24.53 -9.53
C ALA A 38 19.67 -25.88 -9.99
N ALA A 39 19.14 -26.98 -9.44
CA ALA A 39 19.58 -28.33 -9.74
C ALA A 39 19.61 -28.57 -11.26
N GLU A 40 20.82 -28.56 -11.86
CA GLU A 40 21.01 -28.94 -13.25
C GLU A 40 20.57 -30.40 -13.39
N GLN A 41 19.43 -30.63 -14.05
CA GLN A 41 19.19 -31.96 -14.59
C GLN A 41 20.38 -32.28 -15.50
N GLU A 42 21.03 -33.41 -15.26
CA GLU A 42 22.23 -33.80 -16.00
C GLU A 42 21.81 -34.20 -17.43
N TYR A 43 21.86 -33.23 -18.35
CA TYR A 43 21.66 -33.45 -19.77
C TYR A 43 22.98 -33.29 -20.52
N GLU A 44 23.10 -33.98 -21.65
CA GLU A 44 24.26 -33.87 -22.52
C GLU A 44 24.44 -32.43 -23.00
N ARG A 45 25.66 -31.91 -22.85
CA ARG A 45 26.05 -30.56 -23.28
C ARG A 45 26.74 -30.61 -24.64
N GLY A 46 26.39 -29.70 -25.54
CA GLY A 46 27.02 -29.58 -26.84
C GLY A 46 28.26 -28.67 -26.83
N PRO A 47 28.89 -28.45 -28.00
CA PRO A 47 30.05 -27.57 -28.15
C PRO A 47 29.83 -26.11 -27.66
N HIS A 48 28.60 -25.61 -27.73
CA HIS A 48 28.21 -24.28 -27.26
C HIS A 48 27.65 -24.28 -25.83
N ARG A 49 27.85 -25.37 -25.08
CA ARG A 49 27.36 -25.57 -23.70
C ARG A 49 25.83 -25.53 -23.57
N GLY A 50 25.11 -25.64 -24.67
CA GLY A 50 23.66 -25.79 -24.72
C GLY A 50 23.23 -27.22 -24.40
N ARG A 51 21.91 -27.43 -24.31
CA ARG A 51 21.30 -28.75 -24.14
C ARG A 51 21.27 -29.48 -25.48
N MET A 52 21.84 -30.69 -25.54
CA MET A 52 21.74 -31.56 -26.70
C MET A 52 20.41 -32.31 -26.73
N LEU A 53 19.76 -32.30 -27.89
CA LEU A 53 18.57 -33.08 -28.23
C LEU A 53 18.88 -33.91 -29.47
N ARG A 54 18.96 -35.24 -29.33
CA ARG A 54 19.35 -36.15 -30.42
C ARG A 54 18.16 -36.95 -30.92
N ASN A 55 18.10 -37.18 -32.24
CA ASN A 55 17.15 -38.07 -32.89
C ASN A 55 17.83 -38.73 -34.11
N GLY A 56 18.39 -39.92 -33.90
CA GLY A 56 19.19 -40.59 -34.93
C GLY A 56 20.51 -39.86 -35.21
N ASP A 57 20.76 -39.55 -36.48
CA ASP A 57 21.91 -38.77 -36.94
C ASP A 57 21.71 -37.25 -36.83
N PHE A 58 20.47 -36.78 -36.61
CA PHE A 58 20.15 -35.36 -36.42
C PHE A 58 20.16 -34.98 -34.94
N ALA A 59 20.65 -33.77 -34.64
CA ALA A 59 20.62 -33.23 -33.29
C ALA A 59 20.47 -31.71 -33.26
N LEU A 60 19.92 -31.19 -32.17
CA LEU A 60 19.87 -29.76 -31.85
C LEU A 60 20.64 -29.50 -30.56
N GLU A 61 21.41 -28.42 -30.51
CA GLU A 61 21.94 -27.83 -29.29
C GLU A 61 21.16 -26.55 -28.98
N ILE A 62 20.48 -26.50 -27.85
CA ILE A 62 19.68 -25.33 -27.44
C ILE A 62 20.38 -24.57 -26.32
N THR A 63 20.63 -23.29 -26.56
CA THR A 63 21.21 -22.35 -25.58
C THR A 63 20.24 -21.18 -25.38
N ILE A 64 20.18 -20.67 -24.15
CA ILE A 64 19.57 -19.37 -23.84
C ILE A 64 20.73 -18.40 -23.64
N PHE A 65 20.83 -17.40 -24.50
CA PHE A 65 21.87 -16.37 -24.46
C PHE A 65 21.33 -15.12 -23.78
N GLU A 66 22.04 -14.60 -22.78
CA GLU A 66 21.60 -13.47 -21.94
C GLU A 66 22.74 -12.49 -21.59
N ASP A 67 23.92 -12.63 -22.20
CA ASP A 67 25.07 -11.75 -21.91
C ASP A 67 24.92 -10.41 -22.65
N GLY A 68 24.55 -9.37 -21.89
CA GLY A 68 24.41 -8.01 -22.41
C GLY A 68 23.15 -7.75 -23.26
N VAL A 69 22.22 -8.71 -23.32
CA VAL A 69 20.94 -8.63 -24.05
C VAL A 69 19.83 -9.32 -23.27
N ASP A 70 18.57 -9.08 -23.66
CA ASP A 70 17.44 -9.85 -23.12
C ASP A 70 17.59 -11.35 -23.47
N PRO A 71 17.21 -12.29 -22.57
CA PRO A 71 17.40 -13.71 -22.81
C PRO A 71 16.70 -14.20 -24.10
N GLU A 72 17.43 -14.88 -24.97
CA GLU A 72 16.91 -15.38 -26.25
C GLU A 72 17.47 -16.76 -26.61
N PHE A 73 16.75 -17.52 -27.43
CA PHE A 73 17.22 -18.83 -27.87
C PHE A 73 18.23 -18.73 -29.01
N HIS A 74 19.38 -19.38 -28.85
CA HIS A 74 20.32 -19.71 -29.93
C HIS A 74 20.34 -21.23 -30.10
N VAL A 75 20.05 -21.72 -31.30
CA VAL A 75 19.94 -23.16 -31.57
C VAL A 75 20.84 -23.58 -32.72
N TYR A 76 21.71 -24.55 -32.49
CA TYR A 76 22.62 -25.10 -33.48
C TYR A 76 22.12 -26.48 -33.92
N ALA A 77 22.06 -26.72 -35.23
CA ALA A 77 21.63 -28.00 -35.79
C ALA A 77 22.84 -28.82 -36.26
N TYR A 78 22.80 -30.12 -36.02
CA TYR A 78 23.87 -31.04 -36.36
C TYR A 78 23.35 -32.27 -37.10
N ARG A 79 24.16 -32.78 -38.03
CA ARG A 79 23.96 -34.07 -38.68
C ARG A 79 25.26 -34.84 -38.67
N SER A 80 25.26 -36.04 -38.09
CA SER A 80 26.47 -36.85 -37.91
C SER A 80 27.63 -36.07 -37.27
N GLU A 81 27.31 -35.22 -36.28
CA GLU A 81 28.23 -34.33 -35.54
C GLU A 81 28.79 -33.13 -36.32
N GLU A 82 28.40 -32.92 -37.58
CA GLU A 82 28.74 -31.73 -38.36
C GLU A 82 27.58 -30.72 -38.34
N LEU A 83 27.89 -29.43 -38.39
CA LEU A 83 26.87 -28.36 -38.41
C LEU A 83 26.04 -28.41 -39.70
N VAL A 84 24.72 -28.28 -39.54
CA VAL A 84 23.77 -28.09 -40.63
C VAL A 84 23.54 -26.60 -40.83
N ALA A 85 23.39 -26.15 -42.09
CA ALA A 85 23.10 -24.75 -42.38
C ALA A 85 21.75 -24.36 -41.74
N PRO A 86 21.68 -23.26 -40.96
CA PRO A 86 20.43 -22.86 -40.28
C PRO A 86 19.25 -22.64 -41.24
N SER A 87 19.52 -22.27 -42.50
CA SER A 87 18.49 -22.10 -43.54
C SER A 87 17.77 -23.39 -43.94
N ASP A 88 18.34 -24.55 -43.65
CA ASP A 88 17.80 -25.86 -44.04
C ASP A 88 16.91 -26.48 -42.95
N VAL A 89 16.79 -25.80 -41.80
CA VAL A 89 16.07 -26.28 -40.61
C VAL A 89 14.92 -25.32 -40.28
N GLY A 90 13.70 -25.83 -40.32
CA GLY A 90 12.54 -25.20 -39.68
C GLY A 90 12.50 -25.58 -38.20
N LEU A 91 12.24 -24.62 -37.32
CA LEU A 91 12.25 -24.84 -35.87
C LEU A 91 11.13 -24.06 -35.18
N GLU A 92 10.43 -24.72 -34.26
CA GLU A 92 9.48 -24.12 -33.33
C GLU A 92 9.77 -24.61 -31.92
N ILE A 93 9.78 -23.69 -30.95
CA ILE A 93 9.84 -24.03 -29.52
C ILE A 93 8.59 -23.51 -28.81
N GLU A 94 7.88 -24.38 -28.11
CA GLU A 94 6.78 -24.03 -27.20
C GLU A 94 7.24 -24.16 -25.74
N LEU A 95 7.05 -23.11 -24.94
CA LEU A 95 7.26 -23.12 -23.48
C LEU A 95 5.91 -23.08 -22.76
N ARG A 96 5.58 -24.12 -22.00
CA ARG A 96 4.37 -24.16 -21.18
C ARG A 96 4.71 -23.81 -19.74
N ARG A 97 4.09 -22.74 -19.24
CA ARG A 97 4.30 -22.22 -17.88
C ARG A 97 3.12 -22.56 -16.97
N LEU A 98 3.25 -22.21 -15.69
CA LEU A 98 2.14 -22.30 -14.75
C LEU A 98 0.93 -21.46 -15.20
N ALA A 99 -0.25 -21.79 -14.68
CA ALA A 99 -1.52 -21.17 -15.05
C ALA A 99 -1.90 -21.29 -16.55
N GLY A 100 -1.28 -22.22 -17.29
CA GLY A 100 -1.65 -22.55 -18.67
C GLY A 100 -1.14 -21.56 -19.73
N LYS A 101 -0.25 -20.64 -19.37
CA LYS A 101 0.41 -19.74 -20.35
C LYS A 101 1.33 -20.56 -21.26
N VAL A 102 1.27 -20.31 -22.57
CA VAL A 102 2.13 -20.93 -23.58
C VAL A 102 2.82 -19.82 -24.37
N ASP A 103 4.15 -19.78 -24.32
CA ASP A 103 4.96 -18.93 -25.19
C ASP A 103 5.43 -19.77 -26.39
N ARG A 104 5.36 -19.20 -27.60
CA ARG A 104 5.80 -19.85 -28.85
C ARG A 104 6.90 -18.99 -29.46
N PHE A 105 7.96 -19.63 -29.92
CA PHE A 105 9.12 -18.99 -30.54
C PHE A 105 9.31 -19.54 -31.94
N GLU A 106 9.42 -18.63 -32.89
CA GLU A 106 9.86 -18.91 -34.25
C GLU A 106 11.33 -18.55 -34.38
N PHE A 107 11.98 -19.11 -35.41
CA PHE A 107 13.43 -19.03 -35.55
C PHE A 107 13.83 -18.55 -36.94
N ALA A 108 14.85 -17.69 -36.96
CA ALA A 108 15.47 -17.21 -38.20
C ALA A 108 16.96 -17.58 -38.24
N PRO A 109 17.50 -17.93 -39.42
CA PRO A 109 18.94 -18.10 -39.61
C PRO A 109 19.72 -16.84 -39.20
N HIS A 110 20.72 -17.01 -38.34
CA HIS A 110 21.67 -15.98 -37.95
C HIS A 110 23.07 -16.59 -37.85
N GLU A 111 23.95 -16.23 -38.79
CA GLU A 111 25.29 -16.82 -38.89
C GLU A 111 25.23 -18.36 -38.97
N ASP A 112 25.73 -19.07 -37.97
CA ASP A 112 25.80 -20.53 -37.89
C ASP A 112 24.72 -21.15 -36.98
N TYR A 113 23.77 -20.34 -36.48
CA TYR A 113 22.67 -20.80 -35.62
C TYR A 113 21.29 -20.26 -36.05
N LEU A 114 20.25 -20.82 -35.44
CA LEU A 114 18.87 -20.34 -35.50
C LEU A 114 18.63 -19.45 -34.28
N ARG A 115 18.28 -18.18 -34.51
CA ARG A 115 17.96 -17.20 -33.45
C ARG A 115 16.45 -17.12 -33.26
N GLY A 116 16.00 -17.25 -32.02
CA GLY A 116 14.60 -17.08 -31.63
C GLY A 116 14.12 -15.63 -31.82
N ASP A 117 12.84 -15.44 -32.12
CA ASP A 117 12.22 -14.15 -32.40
C ASP A 117 11.68 -13.40 -31.16
N GLY A 118 11.82 -13.98 -29.97
CA GLY A 118 11.25 -13.45 -28.74
C GLY A 118 12.14 -13.60 -27.51
N VAL A 119 11.77 -12.86 -26.45
CA VAL A 119 12.45 -12.88 -25.15
C VAL A 119 11.95 -14.04 -24.29
N VAL A 120 12.88 -14.81 -23.74
CA VAL A 120 12.60 -15.88 -22.78
C VAL A 120 12.54 -15.28 -21.38
N THR A 121 11.37 -14.79 -20.97
CA THR A 121 11.24 -14.13 -19.66
C THR A 121 11.43 -15.11 -18.49
N GLU A 122 12.18 -14.68 -17.48
CA GLU A 122 12.31 -15.38 -16.20
C GLU A 122 10.97 -15.53 -15.45
N PRO A 123 10.82 -16.52 -14.55
CA PRO A 123 11.80 -17.59 -14.26
C PRO A 123 11.87 -18.63 -15.39
N HIS A 124 13.02 -19.30 -15.57
CA HIS A 124 13.22 -20.35 -16.59
C HIS A 124 12.57 -21.68 -16.19
N SER A 125 11.27 -21.60 -15.95
CA SER A 125 10.47 -22.62 -15.29
C SER A 125 9.29 -23.04 -16.16
N PHE A 126 9.52 -24.00 -17.04
CA PHE A 126 8.60 -24.40 -18.10
C PHE A 126 8.74 -25.89 -18.49
N ASP A 127 7.67 -26.44 -19.06
CA ASP A 127 7.75 -27.62 -19.91
C ASP A 127 8.06 -27.17 -21.34
N VAL A 128 9.12 -27.72 -21.93
CA VAL A 128 9.56 -27.40 -23.29
C VAL A 128 9.07 -28.45 -24.27
N ARG A 129 8.56 -28.00 -25.41
CA ARG A 129 8.40 -28.82 -26.61
C ARG A 129 9.16 -28.18 -27.77
N VAL A 130 9.98 -28.98 -28.44
CA VAL A 130 10.79 -28.57 -29.58
C VAL A 130 10.36 -29.38 -30.78
N ARG A 131 10.06 -28.71 -31.89
CA ARG A 131 9.80 -29.35 -33.19
C ARG A 131 10.75 -28.80 -34.23
N ALA A 132 11.42 -29.68 -34.96
CA ALA A 132 12.29 -29.29 -36.05
C ALA A 132 12.01 -30.10 -37.30
N SER A 133 12.09 -29.44 -38.44
CA SER A 133 11.93 -30.03 -39.77
C SER A 133 13.19 -29.81 -40.60
N GLU A 134 13.73 -30.86 -41.20
CA GLU A 134 14.85 -30.80 -42.12
C GLU A 134 14.49 -31.55 -43.42
N GLY A 135 14.21 -30.80 -44.49
CA GLY A 135 13.69 -31.36 -45.74
C GLY A 135 12.32 -32.02 -45.55
N THR A 136 12.26 -33.35 -45.55
CA THR A 136 11.04 -34.15 -45.33
C THR A 136 10.99 -34.85 -43.97
N HIS A 137 12.02 -34.67 -43.14
CA HIS A 137 12.11 -35.30 -41.82
C HIS A 137 11.62 -34.33 -40.75
N GLU A 138 10.81 -34.85 -39.83
CA GLU A 138 10.27 -34.12 -38.69
C GLU A 138 10.79 -34.75 -37.40
N HIS A 139 11.19 -33.92 -36.46
CA HIS A 139 11.73 -34.33 -35.17
C HIS A 139 11.00 -33.58 -34.05
N GLU A 140 10.64 -34.28 -32.98
CA GLU A 140 10.00 -33.70 -31.80
C GLU A 140 10.69 -34.17 -30.52
N TRP A 141 10.94 -33.22 -29.60
CA TRP A 141 11.44 -33.49 -28.25
C TRP A 141 10.61 -32.75 -27.22
N THR A 142 10.51 -33.33 -26.02
CA THR A 142 9.91 -32.67 -24.86
C THR A 142 10.77 -32.87 -23.63
N TYR A 143 10.98 -31.82 -22.84
CA TYR A 143 11.72 -31.91 -21.58
C TYR A 143 11.27 -30.86 -20.57
N GLN A 144 11.60 -31.07 -19.30
CA GLN A 144 11.29 -30.15 -18.22
C GLN A 144 12.52 -29.29 -17.90
N SER A 145 12.30 -27.98 -17.71
CA SER A 145 13.31 -27.05 -17.21
C SER A 145 12.66 -26.25 -16.10
N TYR A 146 12.84 -26.68 -14.86
CA TYR A 146 12.13 -26.12 -13.71
C TYR A 146 13.11 -25.41 -12.78
N GLU A 147 13.12 -24.09 -12.89
CA GLU A 147 13.77 -23.22 -11.92
C GLU A 147 12.76 -22.70 -10.89
N GLY A 148 13.19 -22.55 -9.64
CA GLY A 148 12.38 -21.98 -8.55
C GLY A 148 11.09 -22.75 -8.20
N ARG A 149 10.92 -23.98 -8.67
CA ARG A 149 9.75 -24.83 -8.34
C ARG A 149 10.05 -25.72 -7.16
N THR A 150 9.04 -25.88 -6.32
CA THR A 150 8.98 -26.92 -5.30
C THR A 150 7.60 -27.55 -5.30
N ILE A 151 7.49 -28.76 -4.75
CA ILE A 151 6.23 -29.49 -4.66
C ILE A 151 5.92 -29.70 -3.17
N ILE A 152 4.73 -29.26 -2.76
CA ILE A 152 4.17 -29.56 -1.44
C ILE A 152 3.16 -30.69 -1.64
N SER A 153 3.29 -31.77 -0.85
CA SER A 153 2.34 -32.87 -0.93
C SER A 153 0.95 -32.42 -0.48
N GLU A 154 -0.09 -33.03 -1.02
CA GLU A 154 -1.47 -32.67 -0.68
C GLU A 154 -1.78 -32.90 0.80
N GLU A 155 -1.18 -33.93 1.42
CA GLU A 155 -1.27 -34.16 2.87
C GLU A 155 -0.61 -33.03 3.67
N ALA A 156 0.60 -32.60 3.28
CA ALA A 156 1.29 -31.50 3.95
C ALA A 156 0.55 -30.17 3.77
N ALA A 157 0.01 -29.91 2.57
CA ALA A 157 -0.80 -28.72 2.31
C ALA A 157 -2.07 -28.68 3.16
N ARG A 158 -2.78 -29.82 3.26
CA ARG A 158 -3.97 -29.95 4.12
C ARG A 158 -3.63 -29.80 5.60
N ALA A 159 -2.58 -30.48 6.08
CA ALA A 159 -2.16 -30.40 7.48
C ALA A 159 -1.66 -28.99 7.86
N GLY A 160 -1.05 -28.28 6.91
CA GLY A 160 -0.59 -26.90 7.08
C GLY A 160 -1.67 -25.83 6.90
N GLY A 161 -2.89 -26.20 6.49
CA GLY A 161 -3.97 -25.24 6.22
C GLY A 161 -3.65 -24.29 5.07
N ILE A 162 -2.96 -24.75 4.04
CA ILE A 162 -2.62 -23.93 2.87
C ILE A 162 -3.90 -23.64 2.08
N GLU A 163 -4.24 -22.36 1.95
CA GLU A 163 -5.30 -21.85 1.10
C GLU A 163 -4.72 -20.98 -0.02
N THR A 164 -5.44 -20.87 -1.13
CA THR A 164 -5.02 -20.08 -2.29
C THR A 164 -6.19 -19.31 -2.85
N GLU A 165 -5.94 -18.10 -3.35
CA GLU A 165 -6.91 -17.30 -4.08
C GLU A 165 -6.26 -16.78 -5.38
N ILE A 166 -7.08 -16.52 -6.39
CA ILE A 166 -6.60 -15.92 -7.63
C ILE A 166 -6.39 -14.43 -7.42
N ALA A 167 -5.17 -13.96 -7.66
CA ALA A 167 -4.85 -12.53 -7.58
C ALA A 167 -5.66 -11.73 -8.63
N GLY A 168 -6.15 -10.56 -8.23
CA GLY A 168 -6.90 -9.68 -9.10
C GLY A 168 -6.95 -8.24 -8.59
N PRO A 169 -7.49 -7.30 -9.38
CA PRO A 169 -7.66 -5.92 -8.95
C PRO A 169 -8.58 -5.83 -7.73
N ALA A 170 -8.17 -5.03 -6.73
CA ALA A 170 -8.97 -4.77 -5.54
C ALA A 170 -8.89 -3.29 -5.15
N THR A 171 -9.98 -2.74 -4.62
CA THR A 171 -9.94 -1.42 -3.98
C THR A 171 -9.46 -1.57 -2.55
N VAL A 172 -8.31 -0.97 -2.24
CA VAL A 172 -7.79 -0.90 -0.87
C VAL A 172 -8.32 0.36 -0.21
N GLY A 173 -9.14 0.20 0.83
CA GLY A 173 -9.67 1.31 1.60
C GLY A 173 -8.59 1.89 2.52
N HIS A 174 -8.29 3.18 2.37
CA HIS A 174 -7.43 3.91 3.30
C HIS A 174 -8.28 4.87 4.13
N LEU A 175 -8.56 4.48 5.37
CA LEU A 175 -9.28 5.33 6.33
C LEU A 175 -8.31 6.33 6.99
N VAL A 176 -8.85 7.47 7.38
CA VAL A 176 -8.18 8.47 8.23
C VAL A 176 -9.06 8.63 9.45
N ASP A 177 -8.54 8.30 10.62
CA ASP A 177 -9.24 8.53 11.86
C ASP A 177 -8.99 9.98 12.31
N LEU A 178 -10.08 10.75 12.39
CA LEU A 178 -10.02 12.16 12.80
C LEU A 178 -10.74 12.33 14.14
N ALA A 179 -10.03 12.88 15.13
CA ALA A 179 -10.64 13.31 16.36
C ALA A 179 -11.31 14.68 16.18
N GLY A 180 -12.37 14.95 16.93
CA GLY A 180 -13.12 16.18 16.80
C GLY A 180 -14.12 16.40 17.91
N ARG A 181 -14.97 17.40 17.71
CA ARG A 181 -16.05 17.76 18.64
C ARG A 181 -17.32 18.09 17.88
N VAL A 182 -18.44 17.91 18.56
CA VAL A 182 -19.75 18.28 18.03
C VAL A 182 -20.15 19.60 18.68
N GLU A 183 -20.43 20.59 17.84
CA GLU A 183 -20.75 21.95 18.26
C GLU A 183 -22.10 22.38 17.68
N ILE A 184 -22.79 23.29 18.38
CA ILE A 184 -24.03 23.90 17.88
C ILE A 184 -23.64 24.98 16.88
N VAL A 185 -24.23 24.95 15.69
CA VAL A 185 -23.95 25.96 14.66
C VAL A 185 -24.39 27.35 15.14
N PRO A 186 -23.72 28.45 14.73
CA PRO A 186 -24.10 29.80 15.15
C PRO A 186 -25.59 30.13 14.93
N GLU A 187 -26.18 29.64 13.84
CA GLU A 187 -27.60 29.81 13.48
C GLU A 187 -28.56 28.99 14.35
N GLY A 188 -28.02 28.01 15.08
CA GLY A 188 -28.71 27.22 16.09
C GLY A 188 -28.63 27.83 17.49
N ARG A 189 -28.07 29.02 17.65
CA ARG A 189 -27.94 29.72 18.93
C ARG A 189 -28.54 31.12 18.84
N SER A 190 -29.34 31.50 19.85
CA SER A 190 -29.93 32.83 19.93
C SER A 190 -29.75 33.44 21.32
N GLU A 191 -29.21 34.65 21.33
CA GLU A 191 -28.97 35.43 22.54
C GLU A 191 -30.08 36.46 22.75
N ILE A 192 -30.81 36.32 23.85
CA ILE A 192 -32.02 37.09 24.11
C ILE A 192 -31.67 38.26 25.03
N ARG A 193 -31.85 39.47 24.51
CA ARG A 193 -31.60 40.75 25.20
C ARG A 193 -32.89 41.55 25.33
N GLY A 194 -32.92 42.48 26.28
CA GLY A 194 -33.99 43.47 26.36
C GLY A 194 -33.89 44.43 25.18
N GLN A 195 -35.01 44.69 24.50
CA GLN A 195 -35.04 45.63 23.36
C GLN A 195 -34.77 47.07 23.80
N TYR A 196 -35.24 47.42 25.00
CA TYR A 196 -35.07 48.74 25.62
C TYR A 196 -34.52 48.59 27.03
N PRO A 197 -33.63 49.50 27.48
CA PRO A 197 -33.16 49.50 28.86
C PRO A 197 -34.31 49.57 29.87
N GLY A 198 -34.26 48.71 30.88
CA GLY A 198 -35.32 48.60 31.88
C GLY A 198 -34.99 47.65 33.02
N ARG A 199 -35.84 47.64 34.04
CA ARG A 199 -35.76 46.68 35.15
C ARG A 199 -36.53 45.42 34.78
N ILE A 200 -35.91 44.27 35.00
CA ILE A 200 -36.54 42.96 34.78
C ILE A 200 -37.53 42.73 35.91
N VAL A 201 -38.83 42.75 35.61
CA VAL A 201 -39.90 42.56 36.62
C VAL A 201 -40.25 41.09 36.81
N GLU A 202 -40.08 40.27 35.77
CA GLU A 202 -40.40 38.84 35.81
C GLU A 202 -39.45 38.04 34.92
N MET A 203 -39.03 36.86 35.40
CA MET A 203 -38.21 35.90 34.66
C MET A 203 -38.85 34.51 34.77
N ARG A 204 -39.31 33.97 33.64
CA ARG A 204 -40.04 32.69 33.56
C ARG A 204 -39.18 31.52 33.08
N GLY A 205 -38.11 31.79 32.33
CA GLY A 205 -37.22 30.76 31.81
C GLY A 205 -36.25 30.20 32.85
N ALA A 206 -36.03 28.89 32.81
CA ALA A 206 -35.04 28.17 33.63
C ALA A 206 -33.95 27.52 32.75
N LEU A 207 -32.73 27.39 33.30
CA LEU A 207 -31.63 26.68 32.62
C LEU A 207 -32.03 25.21 32.38
N GLY A 208 -31.78 24.69 31.18
CA GLY A 208 -32.16 23.35 30.75
C GLY A 208 -33.61 23.19 30.30
N GLN A 209 -34.43 24.25 30.40
CA GLN A 209 -35.83 24.20 29.97
C GLN A 209 -35.96 24.28 28.45
N THR A 210 -36.80 23.41 27.88
CA THR A 210 -37.25 23.51 26.48
C THR A 210 -38.28 24.63 26.31
N VAL A 211 -38.12 25.43 25.27
CA VAL A 211 -38.97 26.57 24.95
C VAL A 211 -39.39 26.53 23.49
N ASN A 212 -40.60 27.03 23.22
CA ASN A 212 -41.10 27.23 21.86
C ASN A 212 -40.92 28.68 21.42
N LYS A 213 -40.74 28.91 20.12
CA LYS A 213 -40.75 30.24 19.51
C LYS A 213 -42.00 31.01 19.93
N GLY A 214 -41.82 32.26 20.35
CA GLY A 214 -42.88 33.14 20.84
C GLY A 214 -43.22 32.96 22.33
N GLN A 215 -42.68 31.93 23.00
CA GLN A 215 -42.90 31.75 24.44
C GLN A 215 -42.31 32.93 25.23
N VAL A 216 -43.12 33.54 26.12
CA VAL A 216 -42.67 34.64 26.97
C VAL A 216 -41.69 34.13 28.03
N LEU A 217 -40.47 34.65 28.00
CA LEU A 217 -39.38 34.25 28.90
C LEU A 217 -39.12 35.28 30.01
N ALA A 218 -39.40 36.56 29.74
CA ALA A 218 -39.22 37.64 30.71
C ALA A 218 -40.20 38.79 30.45
N ARG A 219 -40.42 39.63 31.46
CA ARG A 219 -41.07 40.94 31.33
C ARG A 219 -40.15 42.02 31.89
N ILE A 220 -40.10 43.15 31.20
CA ILE A 220 -39.21 44.28 31.51
C ILE A 220 -40.04 45.55 31.57
N GLU A 221 -39.83 46.34 32.63
CA GLU A 221 -40.35 47.70 32.76
C GLU A 221 -39.32 48.68 32.15
N ALA A 222 -39.68 49.32 31.04
CA ALA A 222 -38.78 50.23 30.34
C ALA A 222 -38.54 51.52 31.14
N SER A 223 -37.29 51.90 31.37
CA SER A 223 -36.92 52.99 32.30
C SER A 223 -37.52 54.36 31.93
N HIS A 224 -37.75 54.62 30.65
CA HIS A 224 -38.21 55.94 30.17
C HIS A 224 -39.74 56.09 30.16
N SER A 225 -40.48 54.98 29.99
CA SER A 225 -41.94 55.03 29.83
C SER A 225 -42.69 54.38 30.98
N LEU A 226 -41.99 53.64 31.85
CA LEU A 226 -42.57 52.80 32.91
C LEU A 226 -43.61 51.80 32.38
N ARG A 227 -43.55 51.48 31.08
CA ARG A 227 -44.39 50.46 30.46
C ARG A 227 -43.67 49.12 30.47
N GLU A 228 -44.43 48.07 30.77
CA GLU A 228 -43.93 46.71 30.66
C GLU A 228 -44.01 46.19 29.23
N TYR A 229 -42.99 45.44 28.82
CA TYR A 229 -43.00 44.68 27.57
C TYR A 229 -42.49 43.25 27.80
N SER A 230 -42.96 42.33 26.96
CA SER A 230 -42.61 40.91 27.03
C SER A 230 -41.44 40.60 26.11
N VAL A 231 -40.50 39.81 26.61
CA VAL A 231 -39.41 39.24 25.82
C VAL A 231 -39.73 37.78 25.56
N GLN A 232 -39.71 37.40 24.28
CA GLN A 232 -40.10 36.08 23.82
C GLN A 232 -38.90 35.29 23.26
N ALA A 233 -39.01 33.97 23.28
CA ALA A 233 -38.07 33.09 22.60
C ALA A 233 -38.13 33.33 21.07
N PRO A 234 -37.00 33.62 20.40
CA PRO A 234 -37.00 33.87 18.95
C PRO A 234 -37.04 32.58 18.10
N MET A 235 -36.76 31.43 18.72
CA MET A 235 -36.73 30.10 18.10
C MET A 235 -37.11 29.03 19.13
N ASP A 236 -37.46 27.84 18.64
CA ASP A 236 -37.57 26.64 19.46
C ASP A 236 -36.18 26.20 19.95
N GLY A 237 -36.09 25.62 21.14
CA GLY A 237 -34.82 25.11 21.63
C GLY A 237 -34.77 24.92 23.14
N VAL A 238 -33.57 24.89 23.70
CA VAL A 238 -33.31 24.72 25.13
C VAL A 238 -32.57 25.94 25.65
N ILE A 239 -32.95 26.44 26.83
CA ILE A 239 -32.20 27.50 27.51
C ILE A 239 -30.87 26.92 28.02
N VAL A 240 -29.78 27.26 27.35
CA VAL A 240 -28.42 26.79 27.67
C VAL A 240 -27.63 27.76 28.55
N ALA A 241 -28.11 28.99 28.70
CA ALA A 241 -27.56 29.94 29.67
C ALA A 241 -28.66 30.88 30.19
N LYS A 242 -28.53 31.26 31.46
CA LYS A 242 -29.34 32.30 32.11
C LYS A 242 -28.39 33.33 32.74
N GLY A 243 -28.40 34.55 32.20
CA GLY A 243 -27.45 35.61 32.53
C GLY A 243 -27.99 36.73 33.43
N ALA A 244 -29.28 36.69 33.78
CA ALA A 244 -29.95 37.70 34.60
C ALA A 244 -31.00 37.07 35.53
N ASN A 245 -31.45 37.84 36.51
CA ASN A 245 -32.54 37.51 37.42
C ASN A 245 -33.60 38.63 37.45
N ALA A 246 -34.78 38.30 37.99
CA ALA A 246 -35.77 39.33 38.28
C ALA A 246 -35.20 40.32 39.30
N GLY A 247 -35.43 41.62 39.07
CA GLY A 247 -34.84 42.72 39.82
C GLY A 247 -33.60 43.34 39.17
N ASP A 248 -32.89 42.61 38.30
CA ASP A 248 -31.73 43.15 37.59
C ASP A 248 -32.15 44.23 36.56
N VAL A 249 -31.19 45.07 36.19
CA VAL A 249 -31.34 46.02 35.08
C VAL A 249 -30.75 45.41 33.82
N THR A 250 -31.47 45.52 32.70
CA THR A 250 -31.00 45.03 31.40
C THR A 250 -29.75 45.78 30.95
N GLY A 251 -28.81 45.09 30.32
CA GLY A 251 -27.60 45.68 29.72
C GLY A 251 -27.11 44.86 28.53
N ASP A 252 -25.82 44.92 28.24
CA ASP A 252 -25.22 44.28 27.06
C ASP A 252 -25.20 42.74 27.13
N ARG A 253 -25.22 42.19 28.35
CA ARG A 253 -25.24 40.74 28.58
C ARG A 253 -26.63 40.15 28.27
N PRO A 254 -26.71 39.03 27.55
CA PRO A 254 -27.98 38.37 27.28
C PRO A 254 -28.60 37.81 28.56
N MET A 255 -29.93 37.94 28.68
CA MET A 255 -30.70 37.40 29.80
C MET A 255 -30.84 35.88 29.68
N PHE A 256 -31.03 35.40 28.46
CA PHE A 256 -31.08 33.98 28.12
C PHE A 256 -30.27 33.71 26.85
N VAL A 257 -29.74 32.50 26.75
CA VAL A 257 -29.29 31.94 25.49
C VAL A 257 -30.09 30.68 25.22
N VAL A 258 -30.77 30.64 24.09
CA VAL A 258 -31.53 29.49 23.61
C VAL A 258 -30.72 28.82 22.50
N ALA A 259 -30.58 27.50 22.55
CA ALA A 259 -29.90 26.74 21.52
C ALA A 259 -30.76 25.57 21.03
N ASP A 260 -30.71 25.30 19.72
CA ASP A 260 -31.37 24.17 19.07
C ASP A 260 -30.36 23.01 18.96
N PRO A 261 -30.50 21.95 19.77
CA PRO A 261 -29.56 20.83 19.78
C PRO A 261 -29.69 19.95 18.52
N THR A 262 -30.61 20.23 17.60
CA THR A 262 -30.73 19.52 16.32
C THR A 262 -29.89 20.16 15.22
N ARG A 263 -29.41 21.39 15.43
CA ARG A 263 -28.56 22.13 14.47
C ARG A 263 -27.11 22.06 14.90
N LEU A 264 -26.48 20.93 14.58
CA LEU A 264 -25.11 20.61 14.97
C LEU A 264 -24.20 20.50 13.75
N HIS A 265 -22.91 20.73 13.96
CA HIS A 265 -21.85 20.30 13.05
C HIS A 265 -20.77 19.52 13.81
N ALA A 266 -20.01 18.70 13.08
CA ALA A 266 -18.81 18.06 13.62
C ALA A 266 -17.59 18.85 13.14
N GLU A 267 -16.82 19.38 14.08
CA GLU A 267 -15.50 19.95 13.81
C GLU A 267 -14.46 18.84 14.00
N LEU A 268 -13.87 18.37 12.90
CA LEU A 268 -12.83 17.34 12.91
C LEU A 268 -11.46 18.00 12.72
N PHE A 269 -10.48 17.62 13.54
CA PHE A 269 -9.12 18.11 13.46
C PHE A 269 -8.31 17.29 12.47
N VAL A 270 -7.89 17.93 11.37
CA VAL A 270 -7.06 17.31 10.34
C VAL A 270 -5.60 17.71 10.58
N TYR A 271 -4.73 16.74 10.85
CA TYR A 271 -3.30 16.98 10.98
C TYR A 271 -2.65 17.18 9.60
N PRO A 272 -1.54 17.95 9.50
CA PRO A 272 -0.89 18.21 8.21
C PRO A 272 -0.56 16.97 7.39
N GLY A 273 -0.18 15.86 8.04
CA GLY A 273 0.12 14.59 7.35
C GLY A 273 -1.10 13.94 6.69
N ASP A 274 -2.32 14.21 7.20
CA ASP A 274 -3.56 13.68 6.66
C ASP A 274 -4.29 14.68 5.76
N ALA A 275 -3.90 15.96 5.77
CA ALA A 275 -4.57 17.02 5.02
C ALA A 275 -4.62 16.75 3.51
N GLU A 276 -3.58 16.15 2.93
CA GLU A 276 -3.54 15.80 1.50
C GLU A 276 -4.55 14.71 1.12
N ARG A 277 -5.00 13.92 2.10
CA ARG A 277 -5.91 12.78 1.93
C ARG A 277 -7.37 13.18 2.14
N VAL A 278 -7.64 14.35 2.70
CA VAL A 278 -8.99 14.85 3.00
C VAL A 278 -9.49 15.78 1.89
N ARG A 279 -10.66 15.49 1.33
CA ARG A 279 -11.29 16.27 0.25
C ARG A 279 -12.80 16.38 0.48
N ALA A 280 -13.39 17.47 0.01
CA ALA A 280 -14.84 17.65 0.04
C ALA A 280 -15.55 16.53 -0.75
N GLY A 281 -16.69 16.06 -0.24
CA GLY A 281 -17.48 14.99 -0.86
C GLY A 281 -17.09 13.56 -0.46
N GLN A 282 -16.07 13.39 0.38
CA GLN A 282 -15.75 12.07 0.95
C GLN A 282 -16.87 11.56 1.86
N ALA A 283 -17.09 10.26 1.84
CA ALA A 283 -17.94 9.60 2.80
C ALA A 283 -17.28 9.64 4.18
N VAL A 284 -18.06 9.98 5.21
CA VAL A 284 -17.60 10.07 6.60
C VAL A 284 -18.48 9.18 7.46
N GLU A 285 -17.86 8.34 8.27
CA GLU A 285 -18.53 7.62 9.34
C GLU A 285 -18.21 8.31 10.67
N VAL A 286 -19.25 8.75 11.39
CA VAL A 286 -19.09 9.40 12.70
C VAL A 286 -19.38 8.37 13.79
N ARG A 287 -18.41 8.14 14.67
CA ARG A 287 -18.54 7.25 15.82
C ARG A 287 -18.37 8.03 17.12
N ASN A 288 -19.22 7.73 18.09
CA ASN A 288 -19.08 8.25 19.45
C ASN A 288 -18.33 7.21 20.30
N PHE A 289 -17.16 7.57 20.80
CA PHE A 289 -16.31 6.71 21.63
C PHE A 289 -16.72 6.70 23.13
N ALA A 290 -17.80 7.38 23.51
CA ALA A 290 -18.25 7.49 24.90
C ALA A 290 -19.12 6.33 25.40
N ASN A 291 -19.11 5.15 24.75
CA ASN A 291 -19.83 3.95 25.19
C ASN A 291 -18.89 2.75 25.28
#